data_AF-A0A7V4P8J4-F1
#
_entry.id   AF-A0A7V4P8J4-F1
#
_cell.length_a   1.000
_cell.length_b   1.000
_cell.length_c   1.000
_cell.angle_alpha   90.00
_cell.angle_beta   90.00
_cell.angle_gamma   90.00
#
_symmetry.space_group_name_H-M   'P 1'
#
loop_
_entity.id
_entity.type
_entity.pdbx_description
1 polymer ?
#
loop_
_entity_poly.entity_id
_entity_poly.type
_entity_poly.pdbx_seq_one_letter_code
_entity_poly.pdbx_strand_id
1 'polypeptide(L)' 'MQRYKGLSKTSPDQLWRRRSTPMRARLLQVTVKEIDEANALFSELIGNNVQPSCTFIERAR' A
#
# COMPACT_ATOMS: atom_id res chain seq x y z
N MET A 1 -18.44 -17.75 -0.94
CA MET A 1 -17.06 -17.24 -1.14
C MET A 1 -16.72 -16.27 -0.01
N GLN A 2 -15.64 -16.49 0.74
CA GLN A 2 -15.30 -15.67 1.92
C GLN A 2 -14.42 -14.47 1.51
N ARG A 3 -14.82 -13.25 1.91
CA ARG A 3 -14.07 -12.00 1.66
C ARG A 3 -13.41 -11.51 2.96
N TYR A 4 -12.08 -11.49 2.97
CA TYR A 4 -11.31 -10.95 4.09
C TYR A 4 -11.22 -9.42 3.98
N LYS A 5 -11.96 -8.70 4.83
CA LYS A 5 -11.99 -7.22 4.85
C LYS A 5 -10.83 -6.61 5.65
N GLY A 6 -9.80 -7.38 5.99
CA GLY A 6 -8.67 -6.96 6.82
C GLY A 6 -7.90 -8.15 7.38
N LEU A 7 -6.67 -7.91 7.83
CA LEU A 7 -5.79 -8.95 8.37
C LEU A 7 -6.33 -9.57 9.66
N SER A 8 -7.00 -8.77 10.51
CA SER A 8 -7.62 -9.21 11.76
C SER A 8 -8.75 -10.23 11.58
N LYS A 9 -9.30 -10.36 10.36
CA LYS A 9 -10.34 -11.34 10.02
C LYS A 9 -9.77 -12.66 9.50
N THR A 10 -8.45 -12.83 9.55
CA THR A 10 -7.73 -14.03 9.11
C THR A 10 -7.10 -14.67 10.33
N SER A 11 -7.30 -15.98 10.54
CA SER A 11 -6.67 -16.68 11.66
C SER A 11 -5.14 -16.72 11.50
N PRO A 12 -4.38 -16.79 12.62
CA PRO A 12 -2.91 -16.85 12.57
C PRO A 12 -2.36 -17.97 11.68
N ASP A 13 -2.92 -19.18 11.77
CA ASP A 13 -2.53 -20.33 10.93
C ASP A 13 -2.74 -20.06 9.44
N GLN A 14 -3.82 -19.38 9.09
CA GLN A 14 -4.13 -19.05 7.70
C GLN A 14 -3.20 -17.95 7.17
N LEU A 15 -2.83 -16.96 8.00
CA LEU A 15 -1.85 -15.95 7.64
C LEU A 15 -0.47 -16.58 7.40
N TRP A 16 -0.01 -17.42 8.32
CA TRP A 16 1.29 -18.08 8.24
C TRP A 16 1.43 -18.95 6.98
N ARG A 17 0.42 -19.78 6.69
CA ARG A 17 0.40 -20.67 5.52
C ARG A 17 0.37 -19.93 4.16
N ARG A 18 -0.10 -18.68 4.14
CA ARG A 18 -0.29 -17.91 2.89
C ARG A 18 0.77 -16.83 2.67
N ARG A 19 1.18 -16.10 3.71
CA ARG A 19 2.11 -14.97 3.60
C ARG A 19 3.50 -15.23 4.15
N SER A 20 3.65 -16.13 5.11
CA SER A 20 4.93 -16.33 5.81
C SER A 20 5.73 -17.54 5.31
N THR A 21 5.18 -18.29 4.35
CA THR A 21 5.91 -19.34 3.64
C THR A 21 6.60 -18.73 2.41
N PRO A 22 7.94 -18.70 2.31
CA PRO A 22 8.66 -18.04 1.21
C PRO A 22 8.25 -18.55 -0.17
N MET A 23 7.98 -19.86 -0.30
CA MET A 23 7.56 -20.48 -1.56
C MET A 23 6.14 -20.09 -2.00
N ARG A 24 5.31 -19.51 -1.12
CA ARG A 24 3.91 -19.13 -1.41
C ARG A 24 3.68 -17.62 -1.31
N ALA A 25 4.61 -16.89 -0.71
CA ALA A 25 4.54 -15.45 -0.57
C ALA A 25 4.84 -14.78 -1.93
N ARG A 26 3.97 -13.86 -2.35
CA ARG A 26 4.31 -12.89 -3.40
C ARG A 26 4.85 -11.65 -2.72
N LEU A 27 6.15 -11.43 -2.83
CA LEU A 27 6.84 -10.26 -2.29
C LEU A 27 7.05 -9.23 -3.40
N LEU A 28 6.85 -7.97 -3.07
CA LEU A 28 7.15 -6.84 -3.95
C LEU A 28 8.29 -6.04 -3.31
N GLN A 29 9.41 -5.93 -4.01
CA GLN A 29 10.50 -5.05 -3.62
C GLN A 29 10.23 -3.66 -4.22
N VAL A 30 10.20 -2.65 -3.36
CA VAL A 30 10.02 -1.25 -3.78
C VAL A 30 11.38 -0.55 -3.69
N THR A 31 11.78 0.09 -4.79
CA THR A 31 13.02 0.87 -4.90
C THR A 31 12.69 2.31 -5.29
N VAL A 32 13.35 3.27 -4.68
CA VAL A 32 13.23 4.69 -5.04
C VAL A 32 14.22 4.98 -6.17
N LYS A 33 13.73 5.52 -7.29
CA LYS A 33 14.57 5.91 -8.43
C LYS A 33 15.11 7.32 -8.27
N GLU A 34 14.20 8.28 -8.07
CA GLU A 34 14.51 9.69 -7.88
C GLU A 34 13.95 10.16 -6.54
N ILE A 35 14.82 10.67 -5.68
CA ILE A 35 14.46 11.04 -4.30
C ILE A 35 13.60 12.29 -4.27
N ASP A 36 13.94 13.30 -5.08
CA ASP A 36 13.23 14.58 -5.10
C ASP A 36 11.79 14.42 -5.59
N GLU A 37 11.60 13.64 -6.67
CA GLU A 37 10.27 13.33 -7.20
C GLU A 37 9.44 12.54 -6.19
N ALA A 38 10.04 11.54 -5.52
CA ALA A 38 9.36 10.78 -4.48
C ALA A 38 8.91 11.69 -3.32
N ASN A 39 9.77 12.60 -2.85
CA ASN A 39 9.46 13.53 -1.77
C ASN A 39 8.34 14.52 -2.14
N ALA A 40 8.35 15.02 -3.38
CA ALA A 40 7.28 15.86 -3.89
C ALA A 40 5.94 15.11 -3.89
N LEU A 41 5.93 13.87 -4.38
CA LEU A 41 4.75 13.02 -4.42
C LEU A 41 4.22 12.69 -3.00
N PHE A 42 5.12 12.43 -2.04
CA PHE A 42 4.75 12.23 -0.64
C PHE A 42 4.11 13.49 -0.03
N SER A 43 4.66 14.66 -0.33
CA SER A 43 4.14 15.94 0.17
C SER A 43 2.77 16.27 -0.42
N GLU A 44 2.53 15.93 -1.69
CA GLU A 44 1.23 16.14 -2.34
C GLU A 44 0.15 15.19 -1.82
N LEU A 45 0.50 13.92 -1.55
CA LEU A 45 -0.44 12.87 -1.17
C LEU A 45 -0.69 12.74 0.34
N ILE A 46 0.31 13.06 1.16
CA ILE A 46 0.30 12.81 2.62
C ILE A 46 0.73 14.07 3.39
N GLY A 47 0.80 15.23 2.71
CA GLY A 47 1.07 16.50 3.37
C GLY A 47 -0.07 16.95 4.28
N ASN A 48 0.22 17.96 5.10
CA ASN A 48 -0.77 18.51 6.04
C ASN A 48 -1.93 19.25 5.35
N ASN A 49 -1.77 19.62 4.07
CA ASN A 49 -2.81 20.29 3.29
C ASN A 49 -3.64 19.24 2.53
N VAL A 50 -4.96 19.22 2.78
CA VAL A 50 -5.89 18.26 2.18
C VAL A 50 -6.21 18.58 0.72
N GLN A 51 -6.17 19.85 0.33
CA GLN A 51 -6.53 20.30 -1.02
C GLN A 51 -5.70 19.62 -2.14
N PRO A 52 -4.34 19.57 -2.08
CA PRO A 52 -3.55 18.93 -3.11
C PRO A 52 -3.90 17.45 -3.30
N SER A 53 -4.05 16.70 -2.21
CA SER A 53 -4.41 15.27 -2.28
C SER A 53 -5.79 15.05 -2.90
N CYS A 54 -6.77 15.91 -2.60
CA CYS A 54 -8.09 15.86 -3.26
C CYS A 54 -7.98 16.11 -4.76
N THR A 55 -7.27 17.17 -5.16
CA THR A 55 -7.10 17.49 -6.59
C THR A 55 -6.35 16.40 -7.36
N PHE A 56 -5.40 15.73 -6.70
CA PHE A 56 -4.70 14.58 -7.26
C PHE A 56 -5.66 13.42 -7.54
N ILE A 57 -6.51 13.06 -6.57
CA ILE A 57 -7.50 11.98 -6.73
C ILE A 57 -8.51 12.30 -7.83
N GLU A 58 -8.94 13.56 -7.94
CA GLU A 58 -9.87 13.99 -9.00
C GLU A 58 -9.25 13.91 -10.40
N ARG A 59 -7.95 14.24 -10.55
CA ARG A 59 -7.23 14.09 -11.82
C ARG A 59 -6.94 12.63 -12.18
N ALA A 60 -6.78 11.77 -11.18
CA ALA A 60 -6.45 10.36 -11.36
C ALA A 60 -7.69 9.48 -11.64
N ARG A 61 -8.90 10.04 -11.53
CA ARG A 61 -10.15 9.41 -11.98
C ARG A 61 -10.32 9.52 -13.48
#